data_AF-M1BB61-F1
#
_entry.id   AF-M1BB61-F1
#
_cell.length_a   1.000
_cell.length_b   1.000
_cell.length_c   1.000
_cell.angle_alpha   90.00
_cell.angle_beta   90.00
_cell.angle_gamma   90.00
#
_symmetry.space_group_name_H-M   'P 1'
#
loop_
_entity.id
_entity.type
_entity.pdbx_description
1 polymer ?
#
loop_
_entity_poly.entity_id
_entity_poly.type
_entity_poly.pdbx_seq_one_letter_code
_entity_poly.pdbx_strand_id
1 'polypeptide(L)'
;MVKYPWGGPFKNLSSKFFIDNEALCGSSRFSVPRCPTSSKHRSNRKQMFALFLMLGIALVFVPIAFVFVWIRYRRGKRVPQRPDSLSIATTERISYYELLQATDTLGESNLIGSGSFGSVYKGVLRSGTAIAVKVFNLQLEAAFKSFDIECEVLRSFAIEIS
;
A
#
# COMPACT_ATOMS: atom_id res chain seq x y z
N MET A 1 16.65 22.45 -46.18
CA MET A 1 17.97 23.04 -46.52
C MET A 1 18.87 21.96 -47.07
N VAL A 2 19.65 22.30 -48.11
CA VAL A 2 20.61 21.42 -48.78
C VAL A 2 22.01 21.71 -48.21
N LYS A 3 22.85 20.67 -48.05
CA LYS A 3 24.22 20.87 -47.54
C LYS A 3 25.09 21.58 -48.57
N TYR A 4 25.95 22.47 -48.10
CA TYR A 4 26.96 23.15 -48.92
C TYR A 4 27.81 22.13 -49.72
N PRO A 5 27.86 22.23 -51.06
CA PRO A 5 28.58 21.27 -51.90
C PRO A 5 30.08 21.56 -51.90
N TRP A 6 30.83 20.84 -51.07
CA TRP A 6 32.30 20.96 -50.98
C TRP A 6 33.07 20.06 -51.98
N GLY A 7 32.36 19.23 -52.75
CA GLY A 7 32.97 18.27 -53.68
C GLY A 7 32.34 18.25 -55.08
N GLY A 8 32.91 17.45 -55.98
CA GLY A 8 32.41 17.29 -57.35
C GLY A 8 32.67 18.51 -58.24
N PRO A 9 31.80 18.80 -59.22
CA PRO A 9 31.95 19.91 -60.16
C PRO A 9 32.11 21.29 -59.51
N PHE A 10 31.64 21.43 -58.26
CA PHE A 10 31.62 22.70 -57.51
C PHE A 10 32.89 22.94 -56.67
N LYS A 11 33.86 22.01 -56.64
CA LYS A 11 35.08 22.12 -55.82
C LYS A 11 35.94 23.35 -56.16
N ASN A 12 35.91 23.81 -57.41
CA ASN A 12 36.70 24.94 -57.90
C ASN A 12 35.94 26.28 -57.84
N LEU A 13 34.69 26.30 -57.38
CA LEU A 13 33.91 27.53 -57.28
C LEU A 13 34.18 28.24 -55.95
N SER A 14 34.30 29.56 -56.01
CA SER A 14 34.44 30.38 -54.82
C SER A 14 33.17 30.31 -53.96
N SER A 15 33.33 30.28 -52.64
CA SER A 15 32.20 30.37 -51.70
C SER A 15 31.35 31.62 -51.93
N LYS A 16 31.91 32.68 -52.54
CA LYS A 16 31.21 33.92 -52.90
C LYS A 16 29.98 33.72 -53.78
N PHE A 17 29.95 32.68 -54.62
CA PHE A 17 28.79 32.36 -55.47
C PHE A 17 27.62 31.76 -54.70
N PHE A 18 27.84 31.37 -53.45
CA PHE A 18 26.87 30.71 -52.59
C PHE A 18 26.51 31.55 -51.35
N ILE A 19 27.08 32.75 -51.22
CA ILE A 19 26.73 33.73 -50.18
C ILE A 19 25.29 34.18 -50.42
N ASP A 20 24.54 34.35 -49.32
CA ASP A 20 23.11 34.73 -49.30
C ASP A 20 22.13 33.72 -49.92
N ASN A 21 22.54 32.48 -50.15
CA ASN A 21 21.60 31.43 -50.51
C ASN A 21 20.97 30.79 -49.26
N GLU A 22 19.74 31.21 -48.94
CA GLU A 22 18.98 30.71 -47.79
C GLU A 22 18.60 29.22 -47.87
N ALA A 23 18.65 28.62 -49.06
CA ALA A 23 18.36 27.20 -49.25
C ALA A 23 19.56 26.29 -48.88
N LEU A 24 20.77 26.86 -48.79
CA LEU A 24 22.00 26.14 -48.42
C LEU A 24 22.28 26.24 -46.92
N CYS A 25 22.88 25.19 -46.38
CA CYS A 25 23.33 25.17 -45.00
C CYS A 25 24.69 24.46 -44.86
N GLY A 26 25.50 24.87 -43.88
CA GLY A 26 26.86 24.34 -43.74
C GLY A 26 27.66 24.93 -42.58
N SER A 27 28.98 24.85 -42.69
CA SER A 27 29.90 25.45 -41.73
C SER A 27 29.89 26.98 -41.85
N SER A 28 29.98 27.68 -40.72
CA SER A 28 30.04 29.16 -40.70
C SER A 28 31.28 29.73 -41.39
N ARG A 29 32.28 28.89 -41.69
CA ARG A 29 33.46 29.26 -42.49
C ARG A 29 33.11 29.63 -43.94
N PHE A 30 31.95 29.20 -44.43
CA PHE A 30 31.48 29.46 -45.79
C PHE A 30 30.39 30.54 -45.85
N SER A 31 30.17 31.28 -44.75
CA SER A 31 29.14 32.33 -44.65
C SER A 31 27.72 31.86 -44.99
N VAL A 32 27.43 30.57 -44.80
CA VAL A 32 26.08 29.97 -44.95
C VAL A 32 25.49 29.66 -43.57
N PRO A 33 24.14 29.67 -43.42
CA PRO A 33 23.49 29.31 -42.17
C PRO A 33 23.78 27.86 -41.75
N ARG A 34 23.75 27.57 -40.45
CA ARG A 34 23.98 26.21 -39.95
C ARG A 34 22.79 25.31 -40.30
N CYS A 35 23.09 24.08 -40.72
CA CYS A 35 22.02 23.12 -40.98
C CYS A 35 21.20 22.86 -39.72
N PRO A 36 19.86 22.81 -39.83
CA PRO A 36 19.01 22.51 -38.70
C PRO A 36 19.37 21.12 -38.18
N THR A 37 19.89 21.08 -36.96
CA THR A 37 20.17 19.82 -36.27
C THR A 37 18.88 19.32 -35.65
N SER A 38 18.42 18.14 -36.06
CA SER A 38 17.23 17.47 -35.49
C SER A 38 17.41 17.03 -34.01
N SER A 39 18.50 17.43 -33.34
CA SER A 39 18.81 17.02 -31.97
C SER A 39 17.80 17.54 -30.94
N LYS A 40 17.20 18.70 -31.20
CA LYS A 40 16.23 19.34 -30.29
C LYS A 40 14.98 18.48 -30.06
N HIS A 41 14.50 17.77 -31.09
CA HIS A 41 13.31 16.91 -31.00
C HIS A 41 13.58 15.60 -30.24
N ARG A 42 14.82 15.10 -30.24
CA ARG A 42 15.22 13.87 -29.54
C ARG A 42 15.38 14.08 -28.03
N SER A 43 15.80 15.28 -27.60
CA SER A 43 15.92 15.66 -26.18
C SER A 43 14.55 15.79 -25.51
N ASN A 44 13.60 16.45 -26.17
CA ASN A 44 12.26 16.70 -25.63
C ASN A 44 11.47 15.41 -25.37
N ARG A 45 11.65 14.37 -26.21
CA ARG A 45 11.00 13.07 -26.00
C ARG A 45 11.50 12.38 -24.73
N LYS A 46 12.82 12.39 -24.48
CA LYS A 46 13.41 11.81 -23.25
C LYS A 46 12.97 12.56 -22.00
N GLN A 47 12.93 13.89 -22.08
CA GLN A 47 12.46 14.74 -20.98
C GLN A 47 10.96 14.50 -20.67
N MET A 48 10.13 14.35 -21.70
CA MET A 48 8.71 14.03 -21.54
C MET A 48 8.49 12.64 -20.92
N PHE A 49 9.23 11.61 -21.37
CA PHE A 49 9.16 10.29 -20.74
C PHE A 49 9.63 10.30 -19.28
N ALA A 50 10.70 11.04 -18.98
CA ALA A 50 11.16 11.21 -17.60
C ALA A 50 10.09 11.90 -16.73
N LEU A 51 9.39 12.91 -17.27
CA LEU A 51 8.30 13.59 -16.56
C LEU A 51 7.14 12.63 -16.26
N PHE A 52 6.69 11.84 -17.23
CA PHE A 52 5.63 10.86 -17.04
C PHE A 52 6.02 9.74 -16.07
N LEU A 53 7.28 9.28 -16.13
CA LEU A 53 7.81 8.29 -15.20
C LEU A 53 7.80 8.82 -13.76
N MET A 54 8.28 10.05 -13.55
CA MET A 54 8.27 10.70 -12.24
C MET A 54 6.84 10.93 -11.72
N LEU A 55 5.92 11.32 -12.60
CA LEU A 55 4.51 11.49 -12.25
C LEU A 55 3.86 10.17 -11.83
N GLY A 56 4.13 9.06 -12.54
CA GLY A 56 3.63 7.74 -12.20
C GLY A 56 4.16 7.24 -10.85
N ILE A 57 5.46 7.43 -10.59
CA ILE A 57 6.08 7.12 -9.29
C ILE A 57 5.42 7.94 -8.18
N ALA A 58 5.28 9.26 -8.36
CA ALA A 58 4.64 10.11 -7.36
C ALA A 58 3.20 9.65 -7.05
N LEU A 59 2.42 9.27 -8.08
CA LEU A 59 1.03 8.83 -7.91
C LEU A 59 0.90 7.57 -7.03
N VAL A 60 1.92 6.71 -7.02
CA VAL A 60 1.93 5.46 -6.23
C VAL A 60 2.56 5.68 -4.86
N PHE A 61 3.72 6.33 -4.78
CA PHE A 61 4.48 6.44 -3.53
C PHE A 61 3.92 7.48 -2.56
N VAL A 62 3.33 8.58 -3.05
CA VAL A 62 2.73 9.62 -2.20
C VAL A 62 1.56 9.08 -1.35
N PRO A 63 0.55 8.38 -1.91
CA PRO A 63 -0.54 7.84 -1.09
C PRO A 63 -0.05 6.74 -0.15
N ILE A 64 0.90 5.89 -0.55
CA ILE A 64 1.47 4.87 0.33
C ILE A 64 2.16 5.52 1.54
N ALA A 65 3.00 6.53 1.30
CA ALA A 65 3.67 7.27 2.37
C ALA A 65 2.64 7.99 3.27
N PHE A 66 1.62 8.61 2.69
CA PHE A 66 0.55 9.26 3.43
C PHE A 66 -0.20 8.26 4.34
N VAL A 67 -0.60 7.10 3.81
CA VAL A 67 -1.27 6.04 4.58
C VAL A 67 -0.35 5.51 5.68
N PHE A 68 0.93 5.29 5.38
CA PHE A 68 1.90 4.83 6.38
C PHE A 68 2.08 5.84 7.52
N VAL A 69 2.24 7.12 7.19
CA VAL A 69 2.32 8.21 8.18
C VAL A 69 1.01 8.32 8.96
N TRP A 70 -0.14 8.20 8.30
CA TRP A 70 -1.45 8.22 8.94
C TRP A 70 -1.61 7.09 9.96
N ILE A 71 -1.19 5.87 9.62
CA ILE A 71 -1.17 4.72 10.53
C ILE A 71 -0.23 4.98 11.71
N ARG A 72 0.99 5.49 11.45
CA ARG A 72 1.96 5.86 12.50
C ARG A 72 1.42 6.94 13.41
N TYR A 73 0.74 7.94 12.86
CA TYR A 73 0.12 9.02 13.61
C TYR A 73 -1.04 8.53 14.47
N ARG A 74 -1.93 7.69 13.94
CA ARG A 74 -2.98 7.04 14.73
C ARG A 74 -2.39 6.13 15.82
N ARG A 75 -1.27 5.45 15.56
CA ARG A 75 -0.57 4.63 16.55
C ARG A 75 0.12 5.48 17.63
N GLY A 76 0.72 6.61 17.27
CA GLY A 76 1.38 7.54 18.21
C GLY A 76 0.40 8.40 19.02
N LYS A 77 -0.81 8.62 18.49
CA LYS A 77 -1.93 9.23 19.22
C LYS A 77 -2.71 8.27 20.11
N ARG A 78 -2.39 6.97 20.09
CA ARG A 78 -2.69 6.13 21.25
C ARG A 78 -1.75 6.58 22.36
N VAL A 79 -2.11 7.67 23.01
CA VAL A 79 -1.69 7.97 24.38
C VAL A 79 -1.82 6.65 25.14
N PRO A 80 -0.83 6.22 25.95
CA PRO A 80 -1.09 5.21 26.96
C PRO A 80 -2.18 5.83 27.83
N GLN A 81 -3.45 5.46 27.59
CA GLN A 81 -4.47 5.71 28.57
C GLN A 81 -4.01 4.95 29.80
N ARG A 82 -3.43 5.70 30.73
CA ARG A 82 -3.48 5.39 32.14
C ARG A 82 -4.95 5.01 32.41
N PRO A 83 -5.25 3.78 32.85
CA PRO A 83 -6.62 3.41 33.15
C PRO A 83 -7.00 4.10 34.46
N ASP A 84 -7.27 5.41 34.39
CA ASP A 84 -8.00 6.09 35.44
C ASP A 84 -9.46 5.67 35.30
N SER A 85 -9.79 4.65 36.09
CA SER A 85 -11.03 4.54 36.86
C SER A 85 -12.29 5.06 36.18
N LEU A 86 -12.80 4.32 35.20
CA LEU A 86 -14.24 4.23 34.95
C LEU A 86 -14.51 3.00 34.08
N SER A 87 -14.77 1.90 34.78
CA SER A 87 -15.66 0.84 34.33
C SER A 87 -15.40 0.29 32.92
N ILE A 88 -14.15 -0.03 32.59
CA ILE A 88 -13.92 -1.15 31.67
C ILE A 88 -14.53 -2.34 32.40
N ALA A 89 -15.71 -2.76 31.96
CA ALA A 89 -16.29 -4.06 32.29
C ALA A 89 -15.12 -5.04 32.28
N THR A 90 -14.76 -5.51 33.47
CA THR A 90 -13.57 -6.28 33.75
C THR A 90 -13.50 -7.38 32.70
N THR A 91 -12.60 -7.23 31.73
CA THR A 91 -12.19 -8.35 30.90
C THR A 91 -11.32 -9.20 31.83
N GLU A 92 -11.98 -9.88 32.75
CA GLU A 92 -11.35 -10.82 33.67
C GLU A 92 -10.66 -11.84 32.77
N ARG A 93 -9.33 -11.82 32.78
CA ARG A 93 -8.55 -12.74 31.98
C ARG A 93 -8.64 -14.11 32.65
N ILE A 94 -9.65 -14.88 32.25
CA ILE A 94 -9.82 -16.26 32.70
C ILE A 94 -8.69 -17.09 32.10
N SER A 95 -8.00 -17.85 32.94
CA SER A 95 -6.90 -18.70 32.47
C SER A 95 -7.43 -19.91 31.69
N TYR A 96 -6.63 -20.45 30.77
CA TYR A 96 -7.00 -21.67 30.04
C TYR A 96 -7.31 -22.84 30.98
N TYR A 97 -6.52 -23.01 32.04
CA TYR A 97 -6.74 -24.05 33.05
C TYR A 97 -8.08 -23.89 33.77
N GLU A 98 -8.48 -22.66 34.05
CA GLU A 98 -9.76 -22.36 34.68
C GLU A 98 -10.94 -22.67 33.76
N LEU A 99 -10.84 -22.36 32.47
CA LEU A 99 -11.85 -22.77 31.47
C LEU A 99 -11.93 -24.29 31.36
N LEU A 100 -10.79 -24.97 31.36
CA LEU A 100 -10.71 -26.44 31.29
C LEU A 100 -11.35 -27.08 32.51
N GLN A 101 -11.07 -26.56 33.71
CA GLN A 101 -11.69 -27.03 34.95
C GLN A 101 -13.20 -26.73 34.96
N ALA A 102 -13.61 -25.53 34.52
CA ALA A 102 -15.00 -25.13 34.47
C ALA A 102 -15.85 -25.99 33.53
N THR A 103 -15.23 -26.60 32.51
CA THR A 103 -15.89 -27.40 31.47
C THR A 103 -15.68 -28.91 31.64
N ASP A 104 -15.17 -29.37 32.79
CA ASP A 104 -14.79 -30.77 33.03
C ASP A 104 -13.89 -31.32 31.92
N THR A 105 -12.81 -30.61 31.64
CA THR A 105 -11.82 -30.93 30.60
C THR A 105 -12.39 -31.00 29.18
N LEU A 106 -13.40 -30.17 28.87
CA LEU A 106 -14.14 -30.20 27.60
C LEU A 106 -14.85 -31.54 27.37
N GLY A 107 -15.38 -32.16 28.43
CA GLY A 107 -16.12 -33.41 28.37
C GLY A 107 -17.37 -33.33 27.47
N GLU A 108 -17.73 -34.43 26.82
CA GLU A 108 -18.88 -34.49 25.90
C GLU A 108 -20.22 -34.19 26.59
N SER A 109 -20.35 -34.49 27.89
CA SER A 109 -21.51 -34.15 28.72
C SER A 109 -21.76 -32.62 28.83
N ASN A 110 -20.73 -31.83 28.55
CA ASN A 110 -20.78 -30.38 28.55
C ASN A 110 -20.89 -29.77 27.15
N LEU A 111 -20.89 -30.57 26.09
CA LEU A 111 -21.08 -30.07 24.73
C LEU A 111 -22.52 -29.55 24.55
N ILE A 112 -22.64 -28.26 24.21
CA ILE A 112 -23.92 -27.62 23.88
C ILE A 112 -24.20 -27.75 22.38
N GLY A 113 -23.16 -27.69 21.55
CA GLY A 113 -23.29 -27.82 20.10
C GLY A 113 -21.96 -27.86 19.38
N SER A 114 -21.94 -28.49 18.20
CA SER A 114 -20.79 -28.56 17.32
C SER A 114 -21.19 -28.21 15.89
N GLY A 115 -20.31 -27.52 15.17
CA GLY A 115 -20.51 -27.11 13.80
C GLY A 115 -19.18 -26.92 13.06
N SER A 116 -19.24 -26.41 11.83
CA SER A 116 -18.06 -26.27 10.95
C SER A 116 -16.93 -25.43 11.55
N PHE A 117 -17.27 -24.43 12.38
CA PHE A 117 -16.30 -23.50 12.96
C PHE A 117 -15.75 -23.96 14.32
N GLY A 118 -16.31 -25.02 14.91
CA GLY A 118 -15.89 -25.51 16.21
C GLY A 118 -17.02 -26.07 17.08
N SER A 119 -16.71 -26.25 18.36
CA SER A 119 -17.60 -26.82 19.37
C SER A 119 -17.79 -25.85 20.54
N VAL A 120 -18.99 -25.80 21.11
CA VAL A 120 -19.34 -24.92 22.24
C VAL A 120 -19.68 -25.78 23.44
N TYR A 121 -19.02 -25.52 24.57
CA TYR A 121 -19.18 -26.26 25.82
C TYR A 121 -19.77 -25.37 26.92
N LYS A 122 -20.64 -25.90 27.76
CA LYS A 122 -21.08 -25.23 29.00
C LYS A 122 -20.02 -25.42 30.08
N GLY A 123 -19.86 -24.43 30.94
CA GLY A 123 -19.02 -24.55 32.12
C GLY A 123 -19.48 -23.63 33.24
N VAL A 124 -18.92 -23.84 34.42
CA VAL A 124 -19.17 -23.01 35.60
C VAL A 124 -17.83 -22.64 36.22
N LEU A 125 -17.53 -21.33 36.32
CA LEU A 125 -16.32 -20.85 36.97
C LEU A 125 -16.34 -21.17 38.47
N ARG A 126 -15.17 -21.06 39.12
CA ARG A 126 -15.08 -21.21 40.59
C ARG A 126 -15.92 -20.18 41.35
N SER A 127 -16.19 -19.03 40.73
CA SER A 127 -17.09 -17.99 41.23
C SER A 127 -18.58 -18.38 41.18
N GLY A 128 -18.93 -19.50 40.54
CA GLY A 128 -20.32 -19.92 40.29
C GLY A 128 -20.93 -19.33 39.02
N THR A 129 -20.19 -18.50 38.27
CA THR A 129 -20.65 -17.91 37.02
C THR A 129 -20.75 -18.97 35.92
N ALA A 130 -21.94 -19.16 35.35
CA ALA A 130 -22.14 -20.01 34.19
C ALA A 130 -21.55 -19.36 32.93
N ILE A 131 -20.84 -20.14 32.12
CA ILE A 131 -20.16 -19.70 30.91
C ILE A 131 -20.37 -20.67 29.75
N ALA A 132 -20.14 -20.19 28.53
CA ALA A 132 -20.03 -20.99 27.33
C ALA A 132 -18.63 -20.81 26.71
N VAL A 133 -17.92 -21.92 26.48
CA VAL A 133 -16.57 -21.95 25.91
C VAL A 133 -16.65 -22.46 24.48
N LYS A 134 -16.35 -21.58 23.51
CA LYS A 134 -16.26 -21.95 22.09
C LYS A 134 -14.82 -22.33 21.74
N VAL A 135 -14.63 -23.59 21.36
CA VAL A 135 -13.36 -24.17 20.89
C VAL A 135 -13.39 -24.22 19.37
N PHE A 136 -12.51 -23.45 18.72
CA PHE A 136 -12.49 -23.33 17.26
C PHE A 136 -11.72 -24.47 16.60
N ASN A 137 -12.19 -24.92 15.43
CA ASN A 137 -11.44 -25.87 14.59
C ASN A 137 -10.38 -25.12 13.76
N LEU A 138 -9.16 -25.05 14.30
CA LEU A 138 -8.05 -24.29 13.71
C LEU A 138 -7.48 -24.90 12.41
N GLN A 139 -7.94 -26.07 11.98
CA GLN A 139 -7.50 -26.65 10.70
C GLN A 139 -8.14 -25.92 9.50
N LEU A 140 -9.18 -25.12 9.73
CA LEU A 140 -9.86 -24.35 8.70
C LEU A 140 -9.40 -22.89 8.75
N GLU A 141 -8.71 -22.42 7.72
CA GLU A 141 -8.28 -21.01 7.61
C GLU A 141 -9.48 -20.03 7.73
N ALA A 142 -10.67 -20.46 7.28
CA ALA A 142 -11.91 -19.71 7.46
C ALA A 142 -12.35 -19.58 8.93
N ALA A 143 -11.98 -20.50 9.82
CA ALA A 143 -12.31 -20.43 11.25
C ALA A 143 -11.52 -19.33 11.98
N PHE A 144 -10.26 -19.09 11.60
CA PHE A 144 -9.48 -17.95 12.11
C PHE A 144 -10.10 -16.62 11.70
N LYS A 145 -10.47 -16.48 10.42
CA LYS A 145 -11.14 -15.27 9.93
C LYS A 145 -12.49 -15.05 10.62
N SER A 146 -13.24 -16.13 10.88
CA SER A 146 -14.50 -16.07 11.63
C SER A 146 -14.27 -15.63 13.08
N PHE A 147 -13.22 -16.13 13.74
CA PHE A 147 -12.88 -15.73 15.10
C PHE A 147 -12.58 -14.24 15.22
N ASP A 148 -11.77 -13.69 14.32
CA ASP A 148 -11.42 -12.27 14.32
C ASP A 148 -12.66 -11.39 14.11
N ILE A 149 -13.53 -11.77 13.16
CA ILE A 149 -14.79 -11.06 12.89
C ILE A 149 -15.72 -11.13 14.11
N GLU A 150 -15.94 -12.32 14.69
CA GLU A 150 -16.79 -12.47 15.89
C GLU A 150 -16.28 -11.61 17.04
N CYS A 151 -14.96 -11.57 17.25
CA CYS A 151 -14.34 -10.74 18.28
C CYS A 151 -14.47 -9.24 18.01
N GLU A 152 -14.40 -8.79 16.76
CA GLU A 152 -14.60 -7.39 16.39
C GLU A 152 -16.07 -6.97 16.60
N VAL A 153 -17.00 -7.80 16.15
CA VAL A 153 -18.44 -7.60 16.29
C VAL A 153 -18.84 -7.52 17.77
N LEU A 154 -18.43 -8.48 18.59
CA LEU A 154 -18.74 -8.49 20.03
C LEU A 154 -18.15 -7.28 20.77
N ARG A 155 -16.96 -6.81 20.36
CA ARG A 155 -16.38 -5.58 20.92
C ARG A 155 -17.16 -4.34 20.51
N SER A 156 -17.64 -4.26 19.27
CA SER A 156 -18.42 -3.13 18.80
C SER A 156 -19.77 -3.01 19.53
N PHE A 157 -20.46 -4.13 19.77
CA PHE A 157 -21.71 -4.14 20.55
C PHE A 157 -21.49 -3.75 22.01
N ALA A 158 -20.37 -4.15 22.62
CA ALA A 158 -20.06 -3.74 23.99
C ALA A 158 -19.78 -2.23 24.12
N ILE A 159 -19.36 -1.56 23.03
CA ILE A 159 -19.10 -0.10 23.01
C ILE A 159 -20.38 0.69 22.74
N GLU A 160 -21.36 0.12 22.04
CA GLU A 160 -22.59 0.83 21.62
C GLU A 160 -23.69 0.83 22.70
N ILE A 161 -23.56 0.03 23.76
CA ILE A 161 -24.56 -0.11 24.84
C ILE A 161 -24.18 0.74 26.09
N SER A 162 -23.10 1.53 26.05
CA SER A 162 -22.67 2.42 27.14
C SER A 162 -22.89 3.90 26.85
#